data_AF-L5LS87-F1
#
_entry.id   AF-L5LS87-F1
#
_cell.length_a   1.000
_cell.length_b   1.000
_cell.length_c   1.000
_cell.angle_alpha   90.00
_cell.angle_beta   90.00
_cell.angle_gamma   90.00
#
_symmetry.space_group_name_H-M   'P 1'
#
loop_
_entity.id
_entity.type
_entity.pdbx_description
1 polymer ?
#
loop_
_entity_poly.entity_id
_entity_poly.type
_entity_poly.pdbx_seq_one_letter_code
_entity_poly.pdbx_strand_id
1 'polypeptide(L)'
;MEREPGDRSLFFRGLQNRSREKVKLRKRKSALYLSPQDGARAPPAGAGAGSLLGENIYLVLFTVALRICNCFLVQTSFVPDEYWQSLEVAHHMFFCQLCSWFTWYCCTRTLTNTMETVLTVIALFYYPLEGSKSMNSVKYSSLVALAFIIRPTAVIPWIPLLFRHFWQAQRKLDLILHQFLPVGFVTLSWSLIIDRIFFGQWTLVQYNFLKFNVLQNLGTFYGSHPWHWYFSQGFPVVLGTHLPFFIHGCFLAPKRYRILLVTVLWTLLVYSHVHHPLPMRFLQCPPDLTGKSQYLDEADVFYQNPLSWLYKEFHNNSTLPTYLIIFNVLEEEISAFLISRNYERTATFFHTHLPEGRTGSHIYIYERKLKGKLYRR
;
A
#
# COMPACT_ATOMS: atom_id res chain seq x y z
N MET A 1 -17.32 59.81 -39.89
CA MET A 1 -18.09 59.52 -38.67
C MET A 1 -17.81 58.07 -38.30
N GLU A 2 -16.74 57.80 -37.55
CA GLU A 2 -16.60 57.95 -36.09
C GLU A 2 -17.20 56.78 -35.29
N ARG A 3 -16.29 56.07 -34.57
CA ARG A 3 -16.35 55.43 -33.23
C ARG A 3 -17.47 54.40 -32.95
N GLU A 4 -17.14 53.10 -32.83
CA GLU A 4 -16.73 52.33 -31.61
C GLU A 4 -17.88 51.95 -30.65
N PRO A 5 -17.79 50.88 -29.80
CA PRO A 5 -16.88 49.73 -29.80
C PRO A 5 -17.59 48.36 -29.64
N GLY A 6 -16.83 47.28 -29.88
CA GLY A 6 -17.27 45.89 -29.71
C GLY A 6 -17.49 45.48 -28.26
N ASP A 7 -18.63 44.83 -28.01
CA ASP A 7 -19.07 44.34 -26.72
C ASP A 7 -18.31 43.05 -26.32
N ARG A 8 -17.31 43.21 -25.45
CA ARG A 8 -16.71 42.15 -24.65
C ARG A 8 -17.69 41.75 -23.54
N SER A 9 -18.67 40.89 -23.82
CA SER A 9 -19.52 40.35 -22.73
C SER A 9 -19.93 38.88 -22.86
N LEU A 10 -19.52 38.17 -23.93
CA LEU A 10 -19.97 36.78 -24.17
C LEU A 10 -19.30 35.68 -23.35
N PHE A 11 -18.39 35.99 -22.41
CA PHE A 11 -17.68 34.95 -21.64
C PHE A 11 -18.17 34.74 -20.21
N PHE A 12 -19.09 35.56 -19.68
CA PHE A 12 -19.51 35.47 -18.27
C PHE A 12 -20.96 35.08 -18.01
N ARG A 13 -21.76 34.79 -19.05
CA ARG A 13 -23.18 34.40 -18.88
C ARG A 13 -23.45 32.89 -18.72
N GLY A 14 -22.41 32.05 -18.73
CA GLY A 14 -22.54 30.59 -18.61
C GLY A 14 -22.42 30.01 -17.20
N LEU A 15 -22.05 30.82 -16.19
CA LEU A 15 -21.70 30.30 -14.86
C LEU A 15 -22.75 30.48 -13.77
N GLN A 16 -23.94 31.00 -14.09
CA GLN A 16 -24.91 31.40 -13.06
C GLN A 16 -26.17 30.54 -12.99
N ASN A 17 -26.14 29.31 -13.51
CA ASN A 17 -27.28 28.38 -13.37
C ASN A 17 -26.91 26.90 -13.24
N ARG A 18 -25.82 26.58 -12.52
CA ARG A 18 -25.70 25.25 -11.90
C ARG A 18 -26.26 25.34 -10.49
N SER A 19 -27.46 24.81 -10.34
CA SER A 19 -28.09 24.52 -9.06
C SER A 19 -27.07 23.92 -8.09
N ARG A 20 -27.17 24.31 -6.82
CA ARG A 20 -26.50 23.66 -5.69
C ARG A 20 -26.97 22.20 -5.61
N GLU A 21 -26.42 21.31 -6.44
CA GLU A 21 -26.36 19.90 -6.08
C GLU A 21 -25.42 19.83 -4.88
N LYS A 22 -26.03 19.70 -3.69
CA LYS A 22 -25.30 19.27 -2.49
C LYS A 22 -24.58 17.98 -2.86
N VAL A 23 -23.27 18.02 -2.97
CA VAL A 23 -22.42 16.83 -3.07
C VAL A 23 -22.76 15.96 -1.85
N LYS A 24 -23.54 14.90 -2.06
CA LYS A 24 -23.90 13.96 -1.00
C LYS A 24 -22.64 13.20 -0.63
N LEU A 25 -22.01 13.61 0.47
CA LEU A 25 -20.92 12.86 1.07
C LEU A 25 -21.42 11.44 1.42
N ARG A 26 -20.61 10.48 0.99
CA ARG A 26 -20.71 9.03 1.19
C ARG A 26 -21.19 8.68 2.61
N LYS A 27 -22.38 8.05 2.71
CA LYS A 27 -22.67 7.14 3.83
C LYS A 27 -22.59 5.71 3.29
N ARG A 28 -21.54 4.99 3.69
CA ARG A 28 -21.41 3.55 3.43
C ARG A 28 -22.53 2.87 4.22
N LYS A 29 -23.53 2.32 3.53
CA LYS A 29 -24.48 1.37 4.12
C LYS A 29 -24.11 -0.01 3.59
N SER A 30 -23.06 -0.60 4.14
CA SER A 30 -22.79 -2.03 3.94
C SER A 30 -23.75 -2.81 4.85
N ALA A 31 -24.49 -3.75 4.26
CA ALA A 31 -25.45 -4.60 4.98
C ALA A 31 -24.82 -5.44 6.11
N LEU A 32 -23.48 -5.55 6.15
CA LEU A 32 -22.72 -6.20 7.22
C LEU A 32 -22.84 -5.51 8.60
N TYR A 33 -23.32 -4.25 8.67
CA TYR A 33 -23.39 -3.47 9.92
C TYR A 33 -24.81 -3.03 10.31
N LEU A 34 -25.85 -3.59 9.69
CA LEU A 34 -27.23 -3.31 10.06
C LEU A 34 -27.69 -4.36 11.08
N SER A 35 -27.48 -4.09 12.37
CA SER A 35 -28.31 -4.73 13.40
C SER A 35 -29.76 -4.27 13.25
N PRO A 36 -30.76 -5.14 13.50
CA PRO A 36 -32.16 -4.75 13.40
C PRO A 36 -32.59 -3.93 14.62
N GLN A 37 -33.14 -2.75 14.33
CA GLN A 37 -34.11 -1.96 15.10
C GLN A 37 -33.71 -1.41 16.49
N ASP A 38 -33.72 -0.08 16.59
CA ASP A 38 -34.67 0.69 17.40
C ASP A 38 -34.48 2.18 17.02
N GLY A 39 -35.49 2.96 16.65
CA GLY A 39 -36.66 3.30 17.44
C GLY A 39 -36.59 4.81 17.69
N ALA A 40 -37.56 5.55 17.18
CA ALA A 40 -37.60 7.00 17.08
C ALA A 40 -37.18 7.79 18.35
N ARG A 41 -36.42 8.88 18.18
CA ARG A 41 -36.56 10.16 18.90
C ARG A 41 -35.63 11.22 18.30
N ALA A 42 -36.19 12.38 17.94
CA ALA A 42 -35.45 13.56 17.54
C ALA A 42 -34.70 14.17 18.74
N PRO A 43 -33.48 14.71 18.60
CA PRO A 43 -32.84 15.43 19.69
C PRO A 43 -33.33 16.89 19.75
N PRO A 44 -33.45 17.49 20.94
CA PRO A 44 -33.87 18.87 21.08
C PRO A 44 -32.73 19.84 20.71
N ALA A 45 -33.13 21.04 20.29
CA ALA A 45 -32.25 22.16 20.08
C ALA A 45 -31.58 22.61 21.40
N GLY A 46 -30.26 22.83 21.36
CA GLY A 46 -29.50 23.43 22.46
C GLY A 46 -28.46 22.50 23.08
N ALA A 47 -27.28 22.41 22.48
CA ALA A 47 -26.07 21.95 23.16
C ALA A 47 -24.87 22.76 22.65
N GLY A 48 -24.31 23.55 23.56
CA GLY A 48 -23.31 24.59 23.28
C GLY A 48 -21.98 24.09 22.75
N ALA A 49 -21.13 25.07 22.43
CA ALA A 49 -19.76 24.98 21.93
C ALA A 49 -18.75 24.21 22.82
N GLY A 50 -19.20 23.32 23.72
CA GLY A 50 -18.38 22.58 24.68
C GLY A 50 -18.03 21.13 24.28
N SER A 51 -18.58 20.55 23.21
CA SER A 51 -18.33 19.13 22.89
C SER A 51 -17.02 18.86 22.13
N LEU A 52 -16.37 19.88 21.58
CA LEU A 52 -15.15 19.70 20.77
C LEU A 52 -13.92 19.33 21.64
N LEU A 53 -13.93 19.76 22.90
CA LEU A 53 -12.90 19.47 23.88
C LEU A 53 -13.12 18.15 24.62
N GLY A 54 -14.37 17.74 24.90
CA GLY A 54 -14.65 16.64 25.83
C GLY A 54 -14.17 15.25 25.37
N GLU A 55 -14.49 14.85 24.15
CA GLU A 55 -14.13 13.50 23.65
C GLU A 55 -12.67 13.41 23.15
N ASN A 56 -12.08 14.53 22.74
CA ASN A 56 -10.72 14.58 22.22
C ASN A 56 -9.69 15.13 23.21
N ILE A 57 -10.07 15.39 24.48
CA ILE A 57 -9.16 15.99 25.46
C ILE A 57 -7.91 15.14 25.67
N TYR A 58 -8.04 13.82 25.66
CA TYR A 58 -6.91 12.91 25.78
C TYR A 58 -5.96 12.99 24.59
N LEU A 59 -6.49 13.17 23.38
CA LEU A 59 -5.68 13.39 22.16
C LEU A 59 -4.97 14.75 22.20
N VAL A 60 -5.65 15.79 22.69
CA VAL A 60 -5.06 17.13 22.87
C VAL A 60 -3.96 17.09 23.93
N LEU A 61 -4.21 16.49 25.09
CA LEU A 61 -3.22 16.34 26.15
C LEU A 61 -2.04 15.48 25.71
N PHE A 62 -2.29 14.40 24.97
CA PHE A 62 -1.24 13.55 24.41
C PHE A 62 -0.39 14.32 23.39
N THR A 63 -1.00 15.07 22.48
CA THR A 63 -0.25 15.88 21.49
C THR A 63 0.55 17.00 22.15
N VAL A 64 0.01 17.65 23.19
CA VAL A 64 0.75 18.65 23.99
C VAL A 64 1.94 18.00 24.70
N ALA A 65 1.73 16.86 25.38
CA ALA A 65 2.80 16.13 26.06
C ALA A 65 3.90 15.67 25.08
N LEU A 66 3.50 15.17 23.91
CA LEU A 66 4.43 14.75 22.86
C LEU A 66 5.22 15.94 22.28
N ARG A 67 4.59 17.11 22.15
CA ARG A 67 5.27 18.35 21.73
C ARG A 67 6.27 18.84 22.78
N ILE A 68 5.92 18.78 24.07
CA ILE A 68 6.82 19.13 25.17
C ILE A 68 8.02 18.16 25.20
N CYS A 69 7.78 16.85 25.09
CA CYS A 69 8.85 15.86 24.97
C CYS A 69 9.75 16.14 23.76
N ASN A 70 9.18 16.46 22.59
CA ASN A 70 9.97 16.83 21.41
C ASN A 70 10.81 18.09 21.66
N CYS A 71 10.30 19.10 22.35
CA CYS A 71 11.08 20.31 22.70
C CYS A 71 12.29 19.99 23.58
N PHE A 72 12.18 19.04 24.51
CA PHE A 72 13.30 18.62 25.36
C PHE A 72 14.27 17.64 24.65
N LEU A 73 13.77 16.84 23.71
CA LEU A 73 14.58 15.91 22.90
C LEU A 73 15.34 16.62 21.77
N VAL A 74 14.83 17.75 21.27
CA VAL A 74 15.51 18.61 20.31
C VAL A 74 16.56 19.44 21.06
N GLN A 75 17.68 18.82 21.37
CA GLN A 75 18.87 19.54 21.81
C GLN A 75 19.70 19.96 20.59
N THR A 76 19.82 21.29 20.46
CA THR A 76 20.79 22.10 19.68
C THR A 76 20.43 22.52 18.26
N SER A 77 20.57 23.83 18.01
CA SER A 77 21.42 24.28 16.90
C SER A 77 22.20 25.52 17.33
N PHE A 78 23.53 25.39 17.26
CA PHE A 78 24.56 26.37 17.64
C PHE A 78 24.83 27.42 16.53
N VAL A 79 23.99 27.47 15.48
CA VAL A 79 24.13 28.40 14.34
C VAL A 79 22.74 28.81 13.84
N PRO A 80 22.29 30.06 14.03
CA PRO A 80 20.95 30.51 13.64
C PRO A 80 20.70 30.50 12.12
N ASP A 81 21.73 30.64 11.31
CA ASP A 81 21.61 30.67 9.84
C ASP A 81 21.25 29.29 9.25
N GLU A 82 21.82 28.21 9.81
CA GLU A 82 21.44 26.83 9.46
C GLU A 82 20.00 26.52 9.88
N TYR A 83 19.53 27.11 10.99
CA TYR A 83 18.14 26.95 11.44
C TYR A 83 17.14 27.59 10.46
N TRP A 84 17.39 28.82 10.00
CA TRP A 84 16.50 29.50 9.05
C TRP A 84 16.50 28.84 7.65
N GLN A 85 17.68 28.46 7.14
CA GLN A 85 17.77 27.76 5.84
C GLN A 85 17.15 26.35 5.89
N SER A 86 17.30 25.63 7.01
CA SER A 86 16.66 24.32 7.16
C SER A 86 15.14 24.41 7.31
N LEU A 87 14.62 25.47 7.95
CA LEU A 87 13.18 25.70 8.08
C LEU A 87 12.52 25.97 6.72
N GLU A 88 13.13 26.79 5.86
CA GLU A 88 12.62 27.05 4.51
C GLU A 88 12.55 25.77 3.68
N VAL A 89 13.63 24.98 3.64
CA VAL A 89 13.64 23.70 2.92
C VAL A 89 12.62 22.72 3.51
N ALA A 90 12.48 22.69 4.84
CA ALA A 90 11.49 21.86 5.52
C ALA A 90 10.05 22.28 5.18
N HIS A 91 9.74 23.58 5.12
CA HIS A 91 8.42 24.07 4.71
C HIS A 91 8.10 23.70 3.26
N HIS A 92 9.06 23.84 2.34
CA HIS A 92 8.88 23.43 0.94
C HIS A 92 8.67 21.93 0.81
N MET A 93 9.46 21.11 1.52
CA MET A 93 9.30 19.66 1.52
C MET A 93 7.95 19.23 2.11
N PHE A 94 7.53 19.86 3.21
CA PHE A 94 6.22 19.63 3.82
C PHE A 94 5.08 20.02 2.87
N PHE A 95 5.19 21.16 2.19
CA PHE A 95 4.23 21.56 1.16
C PHE A 95 4.15 20.54 0.02
N CYS A 96 5.28 20.09 -0.53
CA CYS A 96 5.32 19.02 -1.54
C CYS A 96 4.64 17.73 -1.04
N GLN A 97 4.88 17.35 0.22
CA GLN A 97 4.24 16.18 0.82
C GLN A 97 2.72 16.36 0.95
N LEU A 98 2.24 17.55 1.35
CA LEU A 98 0.82 17.88 1.42
C LEU A 98 0.16 17.94 0.03
N CYS A 99 0.90 18.33 -1.01
CA CYS A 99 0.37 18.35 -2.38
C CYS A 99 0.41 16.96 -3.04
N SER A 100 1.06 15.97 -2.44
CA SER A 100 1.20 14.62 -3.02
C SER A 100 -0.12 13.86 -2.96
N TRP A 101 -0.80 13.76 -4.10
CA TRP A 101 -2.08 13.05 -4.21
C TRP A 101 -1.94 11.57 -3.80
N PHE A 102 -0.83 10.92 -4.15
CA PHE A 102 -0.58 9.51 -3.83
C PHE A 102 -0.36 9.30 -2.33
N THR A 103 0.26 10.26 -1.64
CA THR A 103 0.36 10.25 -0.18
C THR A 103 -1.02 10.23 0.45
N TRP A 104 -1.94 11.10 0.00
CA TRP A 104 -3.33 11.11 0.50
C TRP A 104 -4.10 9.84 0.16
N TYR A 105 -3.85 9.27 -1.02
CA TYR A 105 -4.42 7.99 -1.41
C TYR A 105 -4.00 6.85 -0.47
N CYS A 106 -2.71 6.80 -0.08
CA CYS A 106 -2.17 5.74 0.78
C CYS A 106 -2.32 5.99 2.28
N CYS A 107 -2.27 7.25 2.76
CA CYS A 107 -2.21 7.55 4.20
C CYS A 107 -3.47 7.17 4.97
N THR A 108 -4.62 7.09 4.28
CA THR A 108 -5.89 6.64 4.86
C THR A 108 -5.96 5.12 5.06
N ARG A 109 -4.96 4.37 4.57
CA ARG A 109 -4.91 2.92 4.65
C ARG A 109 -3.80 2.47 5.59
N THR A 110 -4.12 1.56 6.50
CA THR A 110 -3.16 0.87 7.38
C THR A 110 -2.40 -0.21 6.62
N LEU A 111 -1.69 0.18 5.56
CA LEU A 111 -0.86 -0.71 4.75
C LEU A 111 0.54 -0.81 5.32
N THR A 112 1.13 -2.00 5.27
CA THR A 112 2.55 -2.22 5.57
C THR A 112 3.47 -1.34 4.72
N ASN A 113 3.04 -0.99 3.50
CA ASN A 113 3.74 -0.05 2.61
C ASN A 113 3.90 1.35 3.23
N THR A 114 2.92 1.80 4.03
CA THR A 114 2.99 3.10 4.72
C THR A 114 4.06 3.06 5.81
N MET A 115 4.15 1.95 6.56
CA MET A 115 5.19 1.74 7.57
C MET A 115 6.58 1.65 6.94
N GLU A 116 6.73 0.91 5.83
CA GLU A 116 7.97 0.88 5.04
C GLU A 116 8.40 2.28 4.60
N THR A 117 7.45 3.09 4.11
CA THR A 117 7.72 4.47 3.67
C THR A 117 8.20 5.33 4.84
N VAL A 118 7.51 5.28 5.98
CA VAL A 118 7.89 6.04 7.19
C VAL A 118 9.28 5.66 7.67
N LEU A 119 9.56 4.36 7.81
CA LEU A 119 10.87 3.86 8.23
C LEU A 119 11.97 4.24 7.24
N THR A 120 11.68 4.18 5.93
CA THR A 120 12.62 4.60 4.89
C THR A 120 12.94 6.09 4.97
N VAL A 121 11.95 6.95 5.20
CA VAL A 121 12.15 8.40 5.37
C VAL A 121 13.03 8.69 6.59
N ILE A 122 12.74 8.06 7.74
CA ILE A 122 13.55 8.24 8.97
C ILE A 122 14.96 7.67 8.78
N ALA A 123 15.10 6.53 8.09
CA ALA A 123 16.41 5.96 7.80
C ALA A 123 17.23 6.84 6.84
N LEU A 124 16.60 7.44 5.81
CA LEU A 124 17.26 8.39 4.91
C LEU A 124 17.73 9.65 5.65
N PHE A 125 17.04 10.09 6.69
CA PHE A 125 17.50 11.19 7.55
C PHE A 125 18.83 10.88 8.26
N TYR A 126 19.03 9.63 8.68
CA TYR A 126 20.30 9.18 9.31
C TYR A 126 21.32 8.63 8.31
N TYR A 127 20.98 8.55 7.02
CA TYR A 127 21.87 7.98 6.02
C TYR A 127 23.03 8.95 5.70
N PRO A 128 24.30 8.48 5.67
CA PRO A 128 25.45 9.34 5.45
C PRO A 128 25.57 9.76 3.98
N LEU A 129 24.86 10.81 3.59
CA LEU A 129 25.06 11.47 2.30
C LEU A 129 26.42 12.19 2.25
N GLU A 130 26.99 12.30 1.04
CA GLU A 130 28.28 12.98 0.81
C GLU A 130 28.28 14.40 1.40
N GLY A 131 29.24 14.65 2.31
CA GLY A 131 29.41 15.93 2.99
C GLY A 131 28.77 16.03 4.39
N SER A 132 28.07 15.00 4.87
CA SER A 132 27.55 14.97 6.24
C SER A 132 28.61 14.50 7.25
N LYS A 133 28.73 15.20 8.39
CA LYS A 133 29.65 14.85 9.50
C LYS A 133 29.08 13.77 10.43
N SER A 134 27.77 13.50 10.38
CA SER A 134 27.11 12.54 11.26
C SER A 134 27.05 11.16 10.60
N MET A 135 27.90 10.26 11.08
CA MET A 135 28.03 8.87 10.59
C MET A 135 27.44 7.87 11.58
N ASN A 136 26.23 8.11 12.09
CA ASN A 136 25.63 7.15 13.01
C ASN A 136 24.98 5.99 12.24
N SER A 137 25.84 5.20 11.61
CA SER A 137 25.48 4.15 10.66
C SER A 137 24.56 3.10 11.29
N VAL A 138 24.71 2.84 12.60
CA VAL A 138 23.86 1.92 13.37
C VAL A 138 22.38 2.32 13.26
N LYS A 139 22.05 3.61 13.45
CA LYS A 139 20.66 4.10 13.50
C LYS A 139 19.91 3.81 12.20
N TYR A 140 20.47 4.21 11.06
CA TYR A 140 19.81 3.97 9.78
C TYR A 140 19.78 2.46 9.48
N SER A 141 20.85 1.71 9.76
CA SER A 141 20.87 0.27 9.50
C SER A 141 19.83 -0.50 10.31
N SER A 142 19.59 -0.11 11.57
CA SER A 142 18.53 -0.71 12.40
C SER A 142 17.14 -0.42 11.86
N LEU A 143 16.90 0.80 11.37
CA LEU A 143 15.62 1.17 10.75
C LEU A 143 15.39 0.43 9.43
N VAL A 144 16.44 0.24 8.63
CA VAL A 144 16.38 -0.55 7.38
C VAL A 144 16.11 -2.02 7.69
N ALA A 145 16.79 -2.59 8.68
CA ALA A 145 16.54 -3.96 9.11
C ALA A 145 15.10 -4.14 9.60
N LEU A 146 14.59 -3.20 10.41
CA LEU A 146 13.19 -3.21 10.84
C LEU A 146 12.21 -3.11 9.66
N ALA A 147 12.49 -2.23 8.69
CA ALA A 147 11.67 -2.10 7.48
C ALA A 147 11.64 -3.40 6.68
N PHE A 148 12.78 -4.10 6.55
CA PHE A 148 12.87 -5.40 5.89
C PHE A 148 12.09 -6.50 6.62
N ILE A 149 12.14 -6.54 7.95
CA ILE A 149 11.36 -7.49 8.75
C ILE A 149 9.86 -7.29 8.54
N ILE A 150 9.40 -6.03 8.60
CA ILE A 150 7.97 -5.68 8.38
C ILE A 150 7.57 -5.96 6.93
N ARG A 151 8.47 -5.67 5.99
CA ARG A 151 8.20 -5.79 4.55
C ARG A 151 9.47 -6.13 3.78
N PRO A 152 9.67 -7.40 3.36
CA PRO A 152 10.90 -7.81 2.69
C PRO A 152 11.23 -7.04 1.40
N THR A 153 10.23 -6.47 0.72
CA THR A 153 10.45 -5.63 -0.47
C THR A 153 11.20 -4.33 -0.17
N ALA A 154 11.23 -3.88 1.09
CA ALA A 154 11.98 -2.69 1.50
C ALA A 154 13.48 -2.79 1.20
N VAL A 155 14.03 -4.00 1.05
CA VAL A 155 15.44 -4.17 0.68
C VAL A 155 15.73 -3.61 -0.72
N ILE A 156 14.75 -3.63 -1.63
CA ILE A 156 14.92 -3.24 -3.04
C ILE A 156 15.44 -1.80 -3.15
N PRO A 157 14.76 -0.77 -2.62
CA PRO A 157 15.28 0.60 -2.68
C PRO A 157 16.56 0.79 -1.85
N TRP A 158 16.80 -0.04 -0.82
CA TRP A 158 18.00 0.10 0.01
C TRP A 158 19.26 -0.52 -0.59
N ILE A 159 19.17 -1.44 -1.57
CA ILE A 159 20.33 -2.09 -2.20
C ILE A 159 21.36 -1.07 -2.73
N PRO A 160 21.00 -0.08 -3.58
CA PRO A 160 21.98 0.87 -4.11
C PRO A 160 22.64 1.72 -3.01
N LEU A 161 21.88 2.08 -1.97
CA LEU A 161 22.34 2.88 -0.84
C LEU A 161 23.30 2.09 0.05
N LEU A 162 22.94 0.87 0.42
CA LEU A 162 23.79 -0.03 1.20
C LEU A 162 25.08 -0.37 0.45
N PHE A 163 24.97 -0.63 -0.86
CA PHE A 163 26.13 -0.89 -1.71
C PHE A 163 27.07 0.32 -1.76
N ARG A 164 26.53 1.53 -1.91
CA ARG A 164 27.33 2.76 -1.89
C ARG A 164 28.06 2.93 -0.56
N HIS A 165 27.36 2.78 0.57
CA HIS A 165 27.99 2.92 1.88
C HIS A 165 29.08 1.85 2.10
N PHE A 166 28.83 0.60 1.69
CA PHE A 166 29.83 -0.46 1.72
C PHE A 166 31.07 -0.14 0.87
N TRP A 167 30.87 0.45 -0.31
CA TRP A 167 31.98 0.83 -1.20
C TRP A 167 32.81 1.99 -0.65
N GLN A 168 32.17 2.95 0.02
CA GLN A 168 32.85 4.11 0.63
C GLN A 168 33.56 3.77 1.95
N ALA A 169 33.18 2.68 2.61
CA ALA A 169 33.79 2.27 3.86
C ALA A 169 35.24 1.80 3.67
N GLN A 170 36.16 2.45 4.38
CA GLN A 170 37.58 2.08 4.40
C GLN A 170 37.81 0.70 5.02
N ARG A 171 37.09 0.39 6.12
CA ARG A 171 37.14 -0.90 6.83
C ARG A 171 35.86 -1.70 6.58
N LYS A 172 35.83 -2.41 5.45
CA LYS A 172 34.67 -3.18 4.99
C LYS A 172 34.27 -4.31 5.95
N LEU A 173 35.25 -5.04 6.48
CA LEU A 173 35.01 -6.17 7.39
C LEU A 173 34.41 -5.70 8.72
N ASP A 174 34.96 -4.63 9.31
CA ASP A 174 34.42 -4.03 10.53
C ASP A 174 32.97 -3.58 10.36
N LEU A 175 32.64 -2.94 9.23
CA LEU A 175 31.28 -2.50 8.94
C LEU A 175 30.31 -3.69 8.90
N ILE A 176 30.72 -4.80 8.28
CA ILE A 176 29.89 -6.01 8.23
C ILE A 176 29.77 -6.64 9.62
N LEU A 177 30.90 -6.93 10.26
CA LEU A 177 30.96 -7.74 11.48
C LEU A 177 30.44 -7.01 12.73
N HIS A 178 30.67 -5.71 12.85
CA HIS A 178 30.30 -4.94 14.04
C HIS A 178 29.02 -4.14 13.87
N GLN A 179 28.50 -3.99 12.66
CA GLN A 179 27.28 -3.21 12.43
C GLN A 179 26.18 -4.01 11.74
N PHE A 180 26.38 -4.45 10.49
CA PHE A 180 25.29 -5.10 9.75
C PHE A 180 24.91 -6.47 10.31
N LEU A 181 25.90 -7.29 10.67
CA LEU A 181 25.66 -8.63 11.20
C LEU A 181 24.99 -8.61 12.58
N PRO A 182 25.41 -7.80 13.56
CA PRO A 182 24.73 -7.71 14.85
C PRO A 182 23.31 -7.16 14.74
N VAL A 183 23.11 -6.10 13.95
CA VAL A 183 21.77 -5.52 13.72
C VAL A 183 20.85 -6.55 13.04
N GLY A 184 21.33 -7.22 12.00
CA GLY A 184 20.60 -8.28 11.31
C GLY A 184 20.25 -9.44 12.26
N PHE A 185 21.22 -9.92 13.04
CA PHE A 185 21.01 -11.00 14.00
C PHE A 185 19.96 -10.65 15.06
N VAL A 186 20.04 -9.46 15.66
CA VAL A 186 19.08 -9.01 16.68
C VAL A 186 17.67 -8.91 16.09
N THR A 187 17.52 -8.25 14.93
CA THR A 187 16.21 -8.05 14.30
C THR A 187 15.57 -9.35 13.80
N LEU A 188 16.36 -10.25 13.20
CA LEU A 188 15.87 -11.55 12.74
C LEU A 188 15.53 -12.48 13.91
N SER A 189 16.35 -12.49 14.97
CA SER A 189 16.05 -13.26 16.18
C SER A 189 14.74 -12.79 16.82
N TRP A 190 14.54 -11.47 16.89
CA TRP A 190 13.28 -10.89 17.36
C TRP A 190 12.08 -11.30 16.49
N SER A 191 12.21 -11.26 15.17
CA SER A 191 11.17 -11.74 14.24
C SER A 191 10.86 -13.22 14.47
N LEU A 192 11.88 -14.08 14.53
CA LEU A 192 11.72 -15.52 14.73
C LEU A 192 11.01 -15.87 16.03
N ILE A 193 11.28 -15.14 17.12
CA ILE A 193 10.60 -15.32 18.40
C ILE A 193 9.13 -14.95 18.27
N ILE A 194 8.83 -13.79 17.67
CA ILE A 194 7.44 -13.35 17.43
C ILE A 194 6.71 -14.39 16.56
N ASP A 195 7.31 -14.77 15.44
CA ASP A 195 6.73 -15.73 14.50
C ASP A 195 6.51 -17.09 15.18
N ARG A 196 7.42 -17.54 16.05
CA ARG A 196 7.25 -18.75 16.86
C ARG A 196 6.07 -18.66 17.83
N ILE A 197 5.86 -17.50 18.47
CA ILE A 197 4.75 -17.28 19.40
C ILE A 197 3.40 -17.35 18.65
N PHE A 198 3.31 -16.70 17.49
CA PHE A 198 2.05 -16.63 16.73
C PHE A 198 1.74 -17.90 15.93
N PHE A 199 2.73 -18.46 15.22
CA PHE A 199 2.51 -19.64 14.37
C PHE A 199 2.66 -20.98 15.10
N GLY A 200 3.19 -21.00 16.34
CA GLY A 200 3.43 -22.23 17.10
C GLY A 200 4.56 -23.11 16.55
N GLN A 201 5.19 -22.71 15.45
CA GLN A 201 6.31 -23.37 14.77
C GLN A 201 7.39 -22.35 14.38
N TRP A 202 8.65 -22.77 14.36
CA TRP A 202 9.74 -21.91 13.92
C TRP A 202 9.56 -21.59 12.44
N THR A 203 9.16 -20.35 12.15
CA THR A 203 8.84 -19.89 10.79
C THR A 203 9.68 -18.67 10.47
N LEU A 204 10.45 -18.73 9.39
CA LEU A 204 11.16 -17.57 8.87
C LEU A 204 10.34 -16.92 7.76
N VAL A 205 9.53 -15.92 8.13
CA VAL A 205 8.56 -15.26 7.22
C VAL A 205 9.25 -14.66 6.00
N GLN A 206 10.44 -14.09 6.16
CA GLN A 206 11.19 -13.45 5.08
C GLN A 206 11.67 -14.48 4.04
N TYR A 207 12.07 -15.68 4.48
CA TYR A 207 12.39 -16.78 3.57
C TYR A 207 11.15 -17.32 2.87
N ASN A 208 10.04 -17.46 3.58
CA ASN A 208 8.77 -17.86 2.97
C ASN A 208 8.30 -16.84 1.91
N PHE A 209 8.47 -15.55 2.18
CA PHE A 209 8.22 -14.49 1.21
C PHE A 209 9.09 -14.65 -0.04
N LEU A 210 10.40 -14.85 0.13
CA LEU A 210 11.34 -15.04 -0.98
C LEU A 210 10.98 -16.29 -1.80
N LYS A 211 10.71 -17.39 -1.10
CA LYS A 211 10.30 -18.66 -1.71
C LYS A 211 9.02 -18.50 -2.52
N PHE A 212 7.99 -17.88 -1.94
CA PHE A 212 6.68 -17.72 -2.57
C PHE A 212 6.71 -16.72 -3.74
N ASN A 213 7.30 -15.54 -3.54
CA ASN A 213 7.20 -14.43 -4.49
C ASN A 213 8.26 -14.47 -5.59
N VAL A 214 9.49 -14.91 -5.28
CA VAL A 214 10.62 -14.86 -6.22
C VAL A 214 10.95 -16.24 -6.77
N LEU A 215 11.14 -17.24 -5.90
CA LEU A 215 11.60 -18.57 -6.34
C LEU A 215 10.49 -19.39 -7.00
N GLN A 216 9.28 -19.34 -6.44
CA GLN A 216 8.09 -20.03 -6.98
C GLN A 216 7.26 -19.12 -7.90
N ASN A 217 7.63 -17.84 -7.99
CA ASN A 217 7.03 -16.84 -8.87
C ASN A 217 5.50 -16.74 -8.74
N LEU A 218 4.91 -17.02 -7.57
CA LEU A 218 3.46 -16.95 -7.38
C LEU A 218 2.94 -15.49 -7.32
N GLY A 219 3.82 -14.49 -7.28
CA GLY A 219 3.43 -13.08 -7.45
C GLY A 219 2.76 -12.81 -8.81
N THR A 220 2.95 -13.70 -9.78
CA THR A 220 2.30 -13.65 -11.08
C THR A 220 0.79 -13.93 -11.01
N PHE A 221 0.28 -14.50 -9.91
CA PHE A 221 -1.14 -14.70 -9.65
C PHE A 221 -1.90 -13.44 -9.20
N TYR A 222 -1.27 -12.26 -9.20
CA TYR A 222 -1.96 -10.99 -8.89
C TYR A 222 -2.06 -10.03 -10.08
N GLY A 223 -1.53 -10.43 -11.24
CA GLY A 223 -1.58 -9.69 -12.50
C GLY A 223 -0.20 -9.28 -12.99
N SER A 224 -0.13 -8.84 -14.24
CA SER A 224 1.12 -8.35 -14.83
C SER A 224 0.86 -7.15 -15.72
N HIS A 225 1.90 -6.35 -15.92
CA HIS A 225 1.92 -5.31 -16.92
C HIS A 225 3.18 -5.45 -17.79
N PRO A 226 3.20 -4.86 -19.00
CA PRO A 226 4.40 -4.80 -19.81
C PRO A 226 5.60 -4.26 -19.02
N TRP A 227 6.82 -4.66 -19.38
CA TRP A 227 8.04 -4.26 -18.66
C TRP A 227 8.15 -2.73 -18.50
N HIS A 228 7.71 -1.96 -19.49
CA HIS A 228 7.78 -0.50 -19.45
C HIS A 228 6.70 0.13 -18.54
N TRP A 229 5.72 -0.62 -18.06
CA TRP A 229 4.54 -0.07 -17.38
C TRP A 229 4.89 0.77 -16.15
N TYR A 230 5.84 0.31 -15.32
CA TYR A 230 6.29 1.07 -14.15
C TYR A 230 6.94 2.40 -14.56
N PHE A 231 7.62 2.46 -15.70
CA PHE A 231 8.20 3.70 -16.24
C PHE A 231 7.16 4.59 -16.93
N SER A 232 6.30 4.02 -17.75
CA SER A 232 5.38 4.77 -18.63
C SER A 232 4.08 5.19 -17.96
N GLN A 233 3.60 4.43 -16.97
CA GLN A 233 2.30 4.65 -16.35
C GLN A 233 2.39 4.68 -14.83
N GLY A 234 2.99 3.65 -14.21
CA GLY A 234 3.05 3.54 -12.75
C GLY A 234 3.70 4.75 -12.08
N PHE A 235 4.93 5.08 -12.48
CA PHE A 235 5.68 6.20 -11.92
C PHE A 235 5.06 7.57 -12.21
N PRO A 236 4.64 7.90 -13.45
CA PRO A 236 3.88 9.12 -13.74
C PRO A 236 2.60 9.27 -12.92
N VAL A 237 1.83 8.20 -12.76
CA VAL A 237 0.62 8.21 -11.93
C VAL A 237 0.98 8.53 -10.49
N VAL A 238 1.93 7.80 -9.88
CA VAL A 238 2.35 8.03 -8.49
C VAL A 238 2.81 9.48 -8.25
N LEU A 239 3.62 10.05 -9.14
CA LEU A 239 4.07 11.44 -9.01
C LEU A 239 2.95 12.46 -9.29
N GLY A 240 2.06 12.17 -10.24
CA GLY A 240 0.98 13.06 -10.67
C GLY A 240 1.51 14.45 -11.02
N THR A 241 1.02 15.47 -10.31
CA THR A 241 1.42 16.87 -10.48
C THR A 241 2.88 17.16 -10.15
N HIS A 242 3.58 16.28 -9.43
CA HIS A 242 5.00 16.44 -9.12
C HIS A 242 5.92 16.01 -10.26
N LEU A 243 5.41 15.34 -11.31
CA LEU A 243 6.23 14.78 -12.38
C LEU A 243 7.10 15.83 -13.09
N PRO A 244 6.59 17.02 -13.50
CA PRO A 244 7.42 18.04 -14.13
C PRO A 244 8.54 18.55 -13.21
N PHE A 245 8.24 18.73 -11.92
CA PHE A 245 9.21 19.18 -10.92
C PHE A 245 10.29 18.12 -10.66
N PHE A 246 9.91 16.83 -10.64
CA PHE A 246 10.84 15.73 -10.54
C PHE A 246 11.81 15.70 -11.74
N ILE A 247 11.29 15.83 -12.97
CA ILE A 247 12.10 15.86 -14.20
C ILE A 247 13.06 17.05 -14.15
N HIS A 248 12.57 18.24 -13.83
CA HIS A 248 13.39 19.45 -13.68
C HIS A 248 14.48 19.26 -12.62
N GLY A 249 14.13 18.66 -11.47
CA GLY A 249 15.06 18.32 -10.40
C GLY A 249 16.15 17.34 -10.83
N CYS A 250 15.86 16.37 -11.72
CA CYS A 250 16.87 15.43 -12.22
C CYS A 250 18.03 16.13 -12.96
N PHE A 251 17.77 17.26 -13.62
CA PHE A 251 18.78 18.03 -14.34
C PHE A 251 19.54 19.01 -13.43
N LEU A 252 18.86 19.59 -12.44
CA LEU A 252 19.46 20.60 -11.54
C LEU A 252 20.13 20.03 -10.29
N ALA A 253 19.74 18.83 -9.86
CA ALA A 253 20.18 18.30 -8.57
C ALA A 253 21.72 18.15 -8.51
N PRO A 254 22.35 18.64 -7.42
CA PRO A 254 23.77 18.43 -7.17
C PRO A 254 24.18 16.95 -7.23
N LYS A 255 25.42 16.68 -7.65
CA LYS A 255 25.96 15.32 -7.83
C LYS A 255 25.76 14.42 -6.59
N ARG A 256 25.83 14.99 -5.38
CA ARG A 256 25.63 14.26 -4.11
C ARG A 256 24.30 13.51 -4.01
N TYR A 257 23.24 14.03 -4.64
CA TYR A 257 21.89 13.45 -4.59
C TYR A 257 21.61 12.45 -5.72
N ARG A 258 22.53 12.26 -6.68
CA ARG A 258 22.33 11.33 -7.81
C ARG A 258 22.08 9.89 -7.36
N ILE A 259 22.57 9.47 -6.19
CA ILE A 259 22.28 8.13 -5.65
C ILE A 259 20.78 7.91 -5.42
N LEU A 260 20.04 8.96 -5.07
CA LEU A 260 18.60 8.86 -4.82
C LEU A 260 17.87 8.63 -6.14
N LEU A 261 18.31 9.28 -7.22
CA LEU A 261 17.81 9.01 -8.57
C LEU A 261 18.14 7.59 -9.01
N VAL A 262 19.37 7.12 -8.77
CA VAL A 262 19.76 5.72 -9.06
C VAL A 262 18.87 4.75 -8.28
N THR A 263 18.55 5.06 -7.02
CA THR A 263 17.65 4.26 -6.18
C THR A 263 16.24 4.16 -6.77
N VAL A 264 15.69 5.29 -7.25
CA VAL A 264 14.38 5.31 -7.93
C VAL A 264 14.43 4.45 -9.20
N LEU A 265 15.41 4.68 -10.07
CA LEU A 265 15.54 3.94 -11.34
C LEU A 265 15.73 2.44 -11.10
N TRP A 266 16.58 2.07 -10.14
CA TRP A 266 16.78 0.68 -9.71
C TRP A 266 15.46 0.03 -9.27
N THR A 267 14.70 0.72 -8.42
CA THR A 267 13.42 0.20 -7.91
C THR A 267 12.42 -0.03 -9.05
N LEU A 268 12.34 0.90 -10.00
CA LEU A 268 11.49 0.75 -11.18
C LEU A 268 11.93 -0.42 -12.06
N LEU A 269 13.24 -0.56 -12.31
CA LEU A 269 13.79 -1.67 -13.10
C LEU A 269 13.47 -3.03 -12.47
N VAL A 270 13.64 -3.18 -11.16
CA VAL A 270 13.35 -4.43 -10.45
C VAL A 270 11.88 -4.77 -10.60
N TYR A 271 10.96 -3.85 -10.30
CA TYR A 271 9.53 -4.13 -10.42
C TYR A 271 9.07 -4.40 -11.86
N SER A 272 9.73 -3.80 -12.85
CA SER A 272 9.46 -4.03 -14.28
C SER A 272 9.76 -5.45 -14.76
N HIS A 273 10.63 -6.21 -14.09
CA HIS A 273 11.07 -7.54 -14.55
C HIS A 273 10.53 -8.70 -13.71
N VAL A 274 9.69 -8.43 -12.70
CA VAL A 274 9.28 -9.42 -11.68
C VAL A 274 7.91 -10.08 -11.99
N HIS A 275 7.30 -9.86 -13.16
CA HIS A 275 5.96 -10.39 -13.44
C HIS A 275 5.80 -11.02 -14.84
N HIS A 276 5.07 -12.14 -14.90
CA HIS A 276 4.60 -12.78 -16.14
C HIS A 276 3.09 -12.56 -16.34
N PRO A 277 2.62 -12.41 -17.59
CA PRO A 277 1.20 -12.31 -17.90
C PRO A 277 0.47 -13.62 -17.60
N LEU A 278 -0.38 -13.58 -16.58
CA LEU A 278 -1.42 -14.58 -16.35
C LEU A 278 -2.80 -13.93 -16.45
N PRO A 279 -3.71 -14.49 -17.27
CA PRO A 279 -5.09 -14.05 -17.33
C PRO A 279 -5.82 -14.52 -16.06
N MET A 280 -6.37 -13.58 -15.29
CA MET A 280 -7.13 -13.87 -14.08
C MET A 280 -8.37 -13.00 -14.00
N ARG A 281 -9.42 -13.57 -13.39
CA ARG A 281 -10.67 -12.88 -13.12
C ARG A 281 -10.98 -12.98 -11.63
N PHE A 282 -11.30 -11.85 -11.04
CA PHE A 282 -11.83 -11.75 -9.68
C PHE A 282 -13.25 -11.18 -9.75
N LEU A 283 -14.07 -11.51 -8.75
CA LEU A 283 -15.39 -10.89 -8.59
C LEU A 283 -15.21 -9.41 -8.29
N GLN A 284 -15.85 -8.55 -9.09
CA GLN A 284 -15.72 -7.12 -8.96
C GLN A 284 -16.70 -6.58 -7.91
N CYS A 285 -16.27 -5.56 -7.17
CA CYS A 285 -17.11 -4.81 -6.25
C CYS A 285 -17.17 -3.32 -6.63
N PRO A 286 -17.64 -2.96 -7.85
CA PRO A 286 -17.72 -1.56 -8.24
C PRO A 286 -18.73 -0.82 -7.34
N PRO A 287 -18.46 0.44 -6.98
CA PRO A 287 -19.42 1.23 -6.23
C PRO A 287 -20.66 1.54 -7.08
N ASP A 288 -21.82 1.68 -6.44
CA ASP A 288 -23.02 2.14 -7.13
C ASP A 288 -22.87 3.59 -7.60
N LEU A 289 -22.73 3.78 -8.91
CA LEU A 289 -22.72 5.11 -9.54
C LEU A 289 -24.11 5.53 -10.04
N THR A 290 -25.13 4.66 -9.90
CA THR A 290 -26.47 4.86 -10.43
C THR A 290 -27.48 5.36 -9.39
N GLY A 291 -27.12 5.34 -8.11
CA GLY A 291 -27.94 5.86 -7.02
C GLY A 291 -29.14 4.99 -6.67
N LYS A 292 -29.09 3.69 -7.00
CA LYS A 292 -30.14 2.72 -6.69
C LYS A 292 -30.07 2.32 -5.22
N SER A 293 -31.22 2.28 -4.55
CA SER A 293 -31.30 1.96 -3.12
C SER A 293 -30.94 0.50 -2.77
N GLN A 294 -30.91 -0.40 -3.75
CA GLN A 294 -30.59 -1.83 -3.60
C GLN A 294 -29.58 -2.28 -4.66
N TYR A 295 -28.53 -1.50 -4.87
CA TYR A 295 -27.44 -1.94 -5.74
C TYR A 295 -26.72 -3.15 -5.13
N LEU A 296 -26.55 -4.18 -5.95
CA LEU A 296 -25.74 -5.36 -5.64
C LEU A 296 -24.58 -5.39 -6.63
N ASP A 297 -23.36 -5.46 -6.12
CA ASP A 297 -22.18 -5.64 -6.95
C ASP A 297 -22.03 -7.10 -7.44
N GLU A 298 -21.08 -7.38 -8.35
CA GLU A 298 -20.89 -8.73 -8.91
C GLU A 298 -20.62 -9.74 -7.79
N ALA A 299 -19.83 -9.37 -6.79
CA ALA A 299 -19.56 -10.25 -5.65
C ALA A 299 -20.82 -10.46 -4.79
N ASP A 300 -21.63 -9.43 -4.54
CA ASP A 300 -22.89 -9.57 -3.81
C ASP A 300 -23.86 -10.53 -4.50
N VAL A 301 -23.99 -10.40 -5.83
CA VAL A 301 -24.83 -11.31 -6.63
C VAL A 301 -24.28 -12.74 -6.59
N PHE A 302 -22.96 -12.91 -6.64
CA PHE A 302 -22.32 -14.21 -6.49
C PHE A 302 -22.62 -14.84 -5.13
N TYR A 303 -22.35 -14.13 -4.03
CA TYR A 303 -22.52 -14.65 -2.66
C TYR A 303 -23.98 -14.83 -2.23
N GLN A 304 -24.97 -14.37 -3.01
CA GLN A 304 -26.39 -14.70 -2.78
C GLN A 304 -26.72 -16.13 -3.22
N ASN A 305 -26.13 -16.61 -4.31
CA ASN A 305 -26.30 -17.98 -4.79
C ASN A 305 -25.09 -18.40 -5.64
N PRO A 306 -23.99 -18.83 -5.01
CA PRO A 306 -22.73 -19.09 -5.72
C PRO A 306 -22.87 -20.19 -6.78
N LEU A 307 -23.63 -21.24 -6.48
CA LEU A 307 -23.79 -22.40 -7.35
C LEU A 307 -24.53 -22.02 -8.64
N SER A 308 -25.67 -21.32 -8.53
CA SER A 308 -26.43 -20.84 -9.70
C SER A 308 -25.59 -19.87 -10.54
N TRP A 309 -24.87 -18.95 -9.88
CA TRP A 309 -23.99 -18.01 -10.57
C TRP A 309 -22.90 -18.73 -11.36
N LEU A 310 -22.22 -19.72 -10.77
CA LEU A 310 -21.17 -20.49 -11.43
C LEU A 310 -21.67 -21.26 -12.65
N TYR A 311 -22.85 -21.88 -12.57
CA TYR A 311 -23.42 -22.57 -13.73
C TYR A 311 -23.86 -21.62 -14.84
N LYS A 312 -24.35 -20.42 -14.48
CA LYS A 312 -24.72 -19.38 -15.44
C LYS A 312 -23.50 -18.82 -16.16
N GLU A 313 -22.46 -18.49 -15.41
CA GLU A 313 -21.22 -17.92 -15.95
C GLU A 313 -20.45 -18.96 -16.78
N PHE A 314 -20.29 -20.17 -16.25
CA PHE A 314 -19.55 -21.27 -16.85
C PHE A 314 -20.47 -22.34 -17.46
N HIS A 315 -21.43 -21.88 -18.26
CA HIS A 315 -22.33 -22.75 -19.03
C HIS A 315 -21.58 -23.67 -20.00
N ASN A 316 -20.52 -23.17 -20.66
CA ASN A 316 -19.73 -23.88 -21.65
C ASN A 316 -18.39 -24.39 -21.10
N ASN A 317 -17.97 -25.57 -21.55
CA ASN A 317 -16.69 -26.15 -21.12
C ASN A 317 -15.45 -25.36 -21.56
N SER A 318 -15.58 -24.55 -22.62
CA SER A 318 -14.53 -23.67 -23.14
C SER A 318 -14.27 -22.44 -22.27
N THR A 319 -15.25 -21.99 -21.48
CA THR A 319 -15.11 -20.82 -20.60
C THR A 319 -14.70 -21.19 -19.17
N LEU A 320 -14.71 -22.48 -18.83
CA LEU A 320 -14.30 -22.98 -17.52
C LEU A 320 -12.81 -22.69 -17.27
N PRO A 321 -12.47 -22.12 -16.10
CA PRO A 321 -11.09 -21.85 -15.74
C PRO A 321 -10.31 -23.14 -15.51
N THR A 322 -8.98 -23.05 -15.62
CA THR A 322 -8.10 -24.19 -15.27
C THR A 322 -7.98 -24.32 -13.75
N TYR A 323 -7.98 -23.19 -13.04
CA TYR A 323 -7.85 -23.11 -11.60
C TYR A 323 -8.98 -22.29 -10.98
N LEU A 324 -9.50 -22.75 -9.84
CA LEU A 324 -10.40 -22.01 -8.99
C LEU A 324 -9.72 -21.78 -7.64
N ILE A 325 -9.75 -20.53 -7.17
CA ILE A 325 -9.19 -20.14 -5.88
C ILE A 325 -10.35 -19.62 -5.03
N ILE A 326 -10.62 -20.28 -3.92
CA ILE A 326 -11.76 -19.98 -3.04
C ILE A 326 -11.34 -19.98 -1.58
N PHE A 327 -12.07 -19.25 -0.74
CA PHE A 327 -11.96 -19.46 0.70
C PHE A 327 -12.65 -20.76 1.11
N ASN A 328 -12.13 -21.40 2.15
CA ASN A 328 -12.66 -22.67 2.65
C ASN A 328 -14.14 -22.62 3.01
N VAL A 329 -14.64 -21.46 3.48
CA VAL A 329 -16.07 -21.27 3.82
C VAL A 329 -17.02 -21.46 2.64
N LEU A 330 -16.53 -21.29 1.40
CA LEU A 330 -17.35 -21.42 0.20
C LEU A 330 -17.42 -22.86 -0.34
N GLU A 331 -16.57 -23.76 0.15
CA GLU A 331 -16.40 -25.12 -0.41
C GLU A 331 -17.70 -25.93 -0.40
N GLU A 332 -18.44 -25.89 0.71
CA GLU A 332 -19.70 -26.63 0.83
C GLU A 332 -20.76 -26.16 -0.18
N GLU A 333 -20.90 -24.84 -0.34
CA GLU A 333 -21.92 -24.23 -1.22
C GLU A 333 -21.70 -24.52 -2.70
N ILE A 334 -20.45 -24.69 -3.14
CA ILE A 334 -20.11 -24.93 -4.56
C ILE A 334 -19.62 -26.36 -4.83
N SER A 335 -19.64 -27.24 -3.84
CA SER A 335 -19.16 -28.63 -3.93
C SER A 335 -19.74 -29.38 -5.13
N ALA A 336 -21.04 -29.26 -5.40
CA ALA A 336 -21.70 -29.89 -6.54
C ALA A 336 -21.15 -29.39 -7.90
N PHE A 337 -20.76 -28.12 -8.01
CA PHE A 337 -20.12 -27.57 -9.22
C PHE A 337 -18.69 -28.11 -9.38
N LEU A 338 -17.92 -28.17 -8.28
CA LEU A 338 -16.55 -28.70 -8.30
C LEU A 338 -16.53 -30.16 -8.76
N ILE A 339 -17.44 -30.99 -8.22
CA ILE A 339 -17.57 -32.40 -8.59
C ILE A 339 -18.04 -32.55 -10.05
N SER A 340 -19.10 -31.84 -10.44
CA SER A 340 -19.68 -31.98 -11.79
C SER A 340 -18.72 -31.54 -12.91
N ARG A 341 -17.82 -30.59 -12.62
CA ARG A 341 -16.82 -30.07 -13.56
C ARG A 341 -15.41 -30.64 -13.37
N ASN A 342 -15.24 -31.66 -12.53
CA ASN A 342 -14.00 -32.41 -12.31
C ASN A 342 -12.82 -31.57 -11.79
N TYR A 343 -13.09 -30.73 -10.80
CA TYR A 343 -12.06 -30.00 -10.06
C TYR A 343 -11.56 -30.80 -8.86
N GLU A 344 -10.26 -30.90 -8.69
CA GLU A 344 -9.61 -31.53 -7.55
C GLU A 344 -8.80 -30.50 -6.76
N ARG A 345 -8.85 -30.60 -5.43
CA ARG A 345 -8.08 -29.72 -4.56
C ARG A 345 -6.59 -30.07 -4.63
N THR A 346 -5.77 -29.12 -5.07
CA THR A 346 -4.32 -29.32 -5.27
C THR A 346 -3.47 -28.64 -4.22
N ALA A 347 -3.95 -27.54 -3.63
CA ALA A 347 -3.23 -26.83 -2.59
C ALA A 347 -4.16 -26.16 -1.57
N THR A 348 -3.63 -26.00 -0.36
CA THR A 348 -4.29 -25.32 0.75
C THR A 348 -3.29 -24.36 1.37
N PHE A 349 -3.72 -23.11 1.55
CA PHE A 349 -2.92 -22.06 2.17
C PHE A 349 -3.65 -21.49 3.37
N PHE A 350 -2.94 -21.31 4.47
CA PHE A 350 -3.46 -20.56 5.60
C PHE A 350 -3.64 -19.09 5.22
N HIS A 351 -4.78 -18.49 5.57
CA HIS A 351 -5.10 -17.10 5.28
C HIS A 351 -5.12 -16.22 6.53
N THR A 352 -5.95 -16.58 7.53
CA THR A 352 -6.15 -15.76 8.74
C THR A 352 -6.65 -16.59 9.91
N HIS A 353 -6.31 -16.15 11.12
CA HIS A 353 -6.85 -16.70 12.37
C HIS A 353 -8.23 -16.13 12.70
N LEU A 354 -8.63 -15.02 12.07
CA LEU A 354 -9.88 -14.31 12.33
C LEU A 354 -10.72 -14.23 11.05
N PRO A 355 -11.38 -15.33 10.63
CA PRO A 355 -12.27 -15.31 9.47
C PRO A 355 -13.54 -14.51 9.78
N GLU A 356 -13.97 -13.67 8.84
CA GLU A 356 -15.19 -12.88 8.97
C GLU A 356 -16.01 -12.87 7.66
N GLY A 357 -17.30 -13.20 7.77
CA GLY A 357 -18.24 -13.19 6.65
C GLY A 357 -17.78 -14.06 5.47
N ARG A 358 -17.45 -13.40 4.35
CA ARG A 358 -17.00 -14.04 3.09
C ARG A 358 -15.56 -14.54 3.14
N THR A 359 -14.79 -14.18 4.16
CA THR A 359 -13.38 -14.55 4.30
C THR A 359 -13.24 -15.78 5.19
N GLY A 360 -12.49 -16.76 4.71
CA GLY A 360 -12.24 -18.01 5.41
C GLY A 360 -10.84 -18.09 6.02
N SER A 361 -10.63 -19.03 6.94
CA SER A 361 -9.32 -19.23 7.58
C SER A 361 -8.27 -19.78 6.62
N HIS A 362 -8.70 -20.45 5.54
CA HIS A 362 -7.83 -21.05 4.54
C HIS A 362 -8.30 -20.69 3.12
N ILE A 363 -7.35 -20.65 2.20
CA ILE A 363 -7.58 -20.55 0.75
C ILE A 363 -7.33 -21.93 0.15
N TYR A 364 -8.30 -22.42 -0.61
CA TYR A 364 -8.21 -23.67 -1.36
C TYR A 364 -8.01 -23.39 -2.85
N ILE A 365 -7.06 -24.11 -3.45
CA ILE A 365 -6.83 -24.10 -4.89
C ILE A 365 -7.34 -25.42 -5.45
N TYR A 366 -8.22 -25.30 -6.43
CA TYR A 366 -8.82 -26.39 -7.18
C TYR A 366 -8.30 -26.35 -8.61
N GLU A 367 -7.79 -27.48 -9.11
CA GLU A 367 -7.36 -27.64 -10.51
C GLU A 367 -8.36 -28.53 -11.25
N ARG A 368 -8.78 -28.10 -12.44
CA ARG A 368 -9.62 -28.91 -13.31
C ARG A 368 -8.81 -30.03 -13.95
N LYS A 369 -9.13 -31.29 -13.63
CA LYS A 369 -8.55 -32.43 -14.34
C LYS A 369 -9.32 -32.68 -15.63
N LEU A 370 -8.65 -32.64 -16.78
CA LEU A 370 -9.24 -33.08 -18.03
C LEU A 370 -9.26 -34.62 -18.03
N LYS A 371 -10.43 -35.23 -18.20
CA LYS A 371 -10.55 -36.69 -18.45
C LYS A 371 -9.81 -37.01 -19.76
N GLY A 372 -8.57 -37.50 -19.67
CA GLY A 372 -7.83 -37.96 -20.85
C GLY A 372 -6.29 -37.88 -20.83
N LYS A 373 -5.63 -37.23 -19.86
CA LYS A 373 -4.16 -37.37 -19.71
C LYS A 373 -3.82 -38.37 -18.62
N LEU A 374 -3.75 -39.65 -19.02
CA LEU A 374 -2.91 -40.64 -18.34
C LEU A 374 -1.50 -40.04 -18.24
N TYR A 375 -1.10 -39.66 -17.03
CA TYR A 375 0.32 -39.46 -16.72
C TYR A 375 1.03 -40.80 -16.98
N ARG A 376 1.72 -40.92 -18.11
CA ARG A 376 2.85 -41.86 -18.18
C ARG A 376 3.89 -41.34 -17.19
N ARG A 377 4.14 -42.15 -16.18
CA ARG A 377 5.13 -41.96 -15.12
C ARG A 377 6.49 -41.57 -15.67
#